data_AF-A0A7V9Q312-F1
#
_entry.id   AF-A0A7V9Q312-F1
#
_cell.length_a   1.000
_cell.length_b   1.000
_cell.length_c   1.000
_cell.angle_alpha   90.00
_cell.angle_beta   90.00
_cell.angle_gamma   90.00
#
_symmetry.space_group_name_H-M   'P 1'
#
loop_
_entity.id
_entity.type
_entity.pdbx_description
1 polymer ?
#
loop_
_entity_poly.entity_id
_entity_poly.type
_entity_poly.pdbx_seq_one_letter_code
_entity_poly.pdbx_strand_id
1 'polypeptide(L)'
;MTGTVEEAVGIAGHEILIERPRNSEALLDEDAFEHEEFLPYWAELWPSSRALARAVLGRALRNQPTLELGCGLGLPSIAAAMAGGRVV
;
A
#
# COMPACT_ATOMS: atom_id res chain seq x y z
N MET A 1 16.02 14.13 6.09
CA MET A 1 15.58 14.52 4.72
C MET A 1 14.20 13.93 4.50
N THR A 2 13.16 14.75 4.58
CA THR A 2 11.78 14.39 4.25
C THR A 2 11.63 14.41 2.72
N GLY A 3 11.41 13.25 2.12
CA GLY A 3 11.29 13.10 0.69
C GLY A 3 10.81 11.69 0.35
N THR A 4 10.31 11.52 -0.87
CA THR A 4 9.82 10.23 -1.35
C THR A 4 10.92 9.44 -2.04
N VAL A 5 10.66 8.14 -2.18
CA VAL A 5 11.36 7.19 -3.05
C VAL A 5 10.32 6.45 -3.86
N GLU A 6 10.66 6.16 -5.11
CA GLU A 6 9.95 5.14 -5.88
C GLU A 6 10.55 3.77 -5.56
N GLU A 7 9.70 2.82 -5.22
CA GLU A 7 10.05 1.41 -5.05
C GLU A 7 9.32 0.58 -6.11
N ALA A 8 10.08 -0.20 -6.87
CA ALA A 8 9.54 -1.18 -7.81
C ALA A 8 9.20 -2.48 -7.08
N VAL A 9 7.91 -2.83 -7.06
CA VAL A 9 7.40 -4.02 -6.38
C VAL A 9 6.94 -5.06 -7.40
N GLY A 10 7.67 -6.17 -7.50
CA GLY A 10 7.30 -7.30 -8.34
C GLY A 10 6.15 -8.13 -7.75
N ILE A 11 5.03 -8.23 -8.47
CA ILE A 11 3.84 -9.02 -8.13
C ILE A 11 3.38 -9.85 -9.33
N ALA A 12 3.51 -11.17 -9.23
CA ALA A 12 3.03 -12.14 -10.24
C ALA A 12 3.44 -11.81 -11.69
N GLY A 13 4.69 -11.38 -11.90
CA GLY A 13 5.20 -11.03 -13.23
C GLY A 13 4.92 -9.60 -13.68
N HIS A 14 4.21 -8.82 -12.86
CA HIS A 14 4.03 -7.38 -13.05
C HIS A 14 4.96 -6.61 -12.12
N GLU A 15 5.41 -5.45 -12.58
CA GLU A 15 6.12 -4.48 -11.76
C GLU A 15 5.19 -3.31 -11.46
N ILE A 16 5.01 -3.02 -10.17
CA ILE A 16 4.19 -1.90 -9.70
C ILE A 16 5.13 -0.90 -9.02
N LEU A 17 5.14 0.33 -9.51
CA LEU A 17 5.88 1.42 -8.88
C LEU A 17 5.05 2.02 -7.75
N ILE A 18 5.63 2.07 -6.57
CA ILE A 18 5.03 2.68 -5.37
C ILE A 18 5.91 3.85 -4.95
N GLU A 19 5.34 5.06 -4.96
CA GLU A 19 5.96 6.20 -4.30
C GLU A 19 5.66 6.12 -2.80
N ARG A 20 6.71 6.10 -1.98
CA ARG A 20 6.57 6.07 -0.53
C ARG A 20 7.58 7.00 0.16
N PRO A 21 7.35 7.35 1.43
CA PRO A 21 8.33 8.04 2.24
C PRO A 21 9.67 7.29 2.27
N ARG A 22 10.77 8.03 2.12
CA ARG A 22 12.13 7.47 2.19
C ARG A 22 12.44 6.88 3.56
N ASN A 23 11.94 7.53 4.60
CA ASN A 23 12.05 7.09 5.99
C ASN A 23 10.69 7.33 6.66
N SER A 24 10.04 6.24 7.09
CA SER A 24 8.77 6.29 7.82
C SER A 24 8.93 6.86 9.23
N GLU A 25 10.02 6.57 9.92
CA GLU A 25 10.33 7.14 11.25
C GLU A 25 10.50 8.66 11.20
N ALA A 26 10.94 9.21 10.06
CA ALA A 26 11.02 10.66 9.87
C ALA A 26 9.65 11.35 9.76
N LEU A 27 8.56 10.58 9.73
CA LEU A 27 7.19 11.07 9.80
C LEU A 27 6.61 11.01 11.22
N LEU A 28 7.38 10.52 12.19
CA LEU A 28 6.98 10.57 13.59
C LEU A 28 6.91 12.04 14.01
N ASP A 29 5.76 12.40 14.53
CA ASP A 29 5.50 13.68 15.17
C ASP A 29 5.48 13.40 16.69
N GLU A 30 6.40 14.04 17.42
CA GLU A 30 6.59 13.80 18.86
C GLU A 30 5.33 14.17 19.65
N ASP A 31 4.65 15.26 19.29
CA ASP A 31 3.41 15.69 19.94
C ASP A 31 2.28 14.69 19.67
N ALA A 32 2.14 14.20 18.43
CA ALA A 32 1.14 13.20 18.08
C ALA A 32 1.41 11.83 18.74
N PHE A 33 2.68 11.47 18.91
CA PHE A 33 3.06 10.23 19.58
C PHE A 33 2.76 10.28 21.08
N GLU A 34 3.06 11.39 21.76
CA GLU A 34 2.81 11.54 23.20
C GLU A 34 1.31 11.49 23.56
N HIS A 35 0.43 11.97 22.68
CA HIS A 35 -1.00 12.06 22.96
C HIS A 35 -1.81 10.87 22.40
N GLU A 36 -1.40 10.29 21.27
CA GLU A 36 -2.20 9.29 20.54
C GLU A 36 -1.43 8.00 20.23
N GLU A 37 -0.18 7.85 20.70
CA GLU A 37 0.72 6.75 20.32
C GLU A 37 0.81 6.56 18.80
N PHE A 38 0.68 7.65 18.05
CA PHE A 38 0.60 7.61 16.60
C PHE A 38 1.93 7.12 16.00
N LEU A 39 1.86 6.02 15.25
CA LEU A 39 2.97 5.48 14.47
C LEU A 39 2.58 5.44 12.99
N PRO A 40 3.47 5.87 12.06
CA PRO A 40 3.17 6.02 10.64
C PRO A 40 3.20 4.67 9.90
N TYR A 41 2.53 3.64 10.42
CA TYR A 41 2.51 2.28 9.86
C TYR A 41 1.96 2.20 8.42
N TRP A 42 1.15 3.18 8.03
CA TRP A 42 0.64 3.29 6.66
C TRP A 42 1.76 3.49 5.62
N ALA A 43 2.90 4.06 6.03
CA ALA A 43 4.03 4.40 5.16
C ALA A 43 4.94 3.21 4.83
N GLU A 44 4.73 2.08 5.50
CA GLU A 44 5.51 0.86 5.32
C GLU A 44 4.85 -0.10 4.32
N LEU A 45 5.68 -0.77 3.53
CA LEU A 45 5.22 -1.84 2.64
C LEU A 45 5.29 -3.20 3.36
N TRP A 46 4.18 -3.57 3.99
CA TRP A 46 4.10 -4.80 4.78
C TRP A 46 4.18 -6.08 3.92
N PRO A 47 4.82 -7.16 4.40
CA PRO A 47 4.86 -8.45 3.69
C PRO A 47 3.46 -9.01 3.36
N SER A 48 2.47 -8.77 4.23
CA SER A 48 1.08 -9.17 4.03
C SER A 48 0.43 -8.45 2.84
N SER A 49 0.77 -7.18 2.61
CA SER A 49 0.31 -6.40 1.46
C SER A 49 0.76 -7.05 0.14
N ARG A 50 2.02 -7.48 0.06
CA ARG A 50 2.57 -8.19 -1.12
C ARG A 50 1.88 -9.54 -1.35
N ALA A 51 1.60 -10.27 -0.28
CA ALA A 51 0.89 -11.54 -0.35
C ALA A 51 -0.56 -11.35 -0.81
N LEU A 52 -1.27 -10.36 -0.27
CA LEU A 52 -2.64 -10.04 -0.65
C LEU A 52 -2.74 -9.56 -2.10
N ALA A 53 -1.85 -8.67 -2.53
CA ALA A 53 -1.79 -8.19 -3.91
C ALA A 53 -1.63 -9.36 -4.90
N ARG A 54 -0.74 -10.31 -4.61
CA ARG A 54 -0.58 -11.52 -5.44
C ARG A 54 -1.86 -12.36 -5.48
N ALA A 55 -2.52 -12.55 -4.34
CA ALA A 55 -3.75 -13.34 -4.26
C ALA A 55 -4.92 -12.68 -4.99
N VAL A 56 -5.03 -11.35 -4.92
CA VAL A 56 -6.10 -10.58 -5.56
C VAL A 56 -5.88 -10.47 -7.07
N LEU A 57 -4.64 -10.26 -7.53
CA LEU A 57 -4.33 -10.15 -8.96
C LEU A 57 -4.69 -11.42 -9.74
N GLY A 58 -4.66 -12.58 -9.09
CA GLY A 58 -5.11 -13.85 -9.67
C GLY A 58 -6.63 -13.99 -9.79
N ARG A 59 -7.43 -13.01 -9.36
CA ARG A 59 -8.90 -13.03 -9.45
C ARG A 59 -9.37 -12.31 -10.70
N ALA A 60 -10.56 -12.69 -11.21
CA ALA A 60 -11.27 -11.93 -12.24
C ALA A 60 -12.38 -11.11 -11.58
N LEU A 61 -12.09 -9.84 -11.25
CA LEU A 61 -13.02 -9.00 -10.50
C LEU A 61 -14.12 -8.37 -11.37
N ARG A 62 -14.03 -8.36 -12.71
CA ARG A 62 -15.15 -8.07 -13.63
C ARG A 62 -16.02 -6.85 -13.23
N ASN A 63 -15.41 -5.68 -13.03
CA ASN A 63 -16.04 -4.42 -12.61
C ASN A 63 -16.71 -4.45 -11.23
N GLN A 64 -16.36 -5.41 -10.36
CA GLN A 64 -16.91 -5.49 -9.00
C GLN A 64 -16.47 -4.29 -8.16
N PRO A 65 -17.39 -3.64 -7.42
CA PRO A 65 -17.03 -2.66 -6.40
C PRO A 65 -16.11 -3.33 -5.38
N THR A 66 -14.95 -2.73 -5.12
CA THR A 66 -13.91 -3.29 -4.24
C THR A 66 -13.48 -2.20 -3.25
N LEU A 67 -13.40 -2.58 -1.97
CA LEU A 67 -12.94 -1.69 -0.89
C LEU A 67 -11.77 -2.37 -0.18
N GLU A 68 -10.68 -1.65 0.01
CA GLU A 68 -9.56 -2.08 0.86
C GLU A 68 -9.55 -1.28 2.17
N LEU A 69 -9.71 -1.98 3.29
CA LEU A 69 -9.61 -1.36 4.61
C LEU A 69 -8.16 -1.40 5.09
N GLY A 70 -7.63 -0.25 5.52
CA GLY A 70 -6.24 -0.12 5.94
C GLY A 70 -5.27 -0.26 4.76
N CYS A 71 -5.56 0.39 3.63
CA CYS A 71 -4.84 0.20 2.37
C CYS A 71 -3.37 0.66 2.41
N GLY A 72 -2.99 1.55 3.34
CA GLY A 72 -1.61 2.06 3.45
C GLY A 72 -1.14 2.64 2.10
N LEU A 73 -0.06 2.07 1.54
CA LEU A 73 0.47 2.44 0.22
C LEU A 73 -0.34 1.89 -0.99
N GLY A 74 -1.42 1.14 -0.75
CA GLY A 74 -2.40 0.77 -1.78
C GLY A 74 -2.00 -0.34 -2.74
N LEU A 75 -0.93 -1.11 -2.47
CA LEU A 75 -0.48 -2.18 -3.36
C LEU A 75 -1.58 -3.22 -3.69
N PRO A 76 -2.40 -3.71 -2.74
CA PRO A 76 -3.47 -4.66 -3.04
C PRO A 76 -4.63 -4.01 -3.81
N SER A 77 -4.94 -2.74 -3.53
CA SER A 77 -5.86 -1.92 -4.32
C SER A 77 -5.44 -1.80 -5.79
N ILE A 78 -4.15 -1.53 -6.06
CA ILE A 78 -3.64 -1.48 -7.44
C ILE A 78 -3.80 -2.86 -8.11
N ALA A 79 -3.43 -3.94 -7.41
CA ALA A 79 -3.63 -5.30 -7.92
C ALA A 79 -5.12 -5.63 -8.18
N ALA A 80 -6.03 -5.14 -7.34
CA ALA A 80 -7.47 -5.28 -7.56
C ALA A 80 -7.95 -4.50 -8.79
N ALA A 81 -7.48 -3.28 -8.99
CA ALA A 81 -7.80 -2.50 -10.19
C ALA A 81 -7.28 -3.19 -11.46
N MET A 82 -6.06 -3.73 -11.43
CA MET A 82 -5.49 -4.53 -12.53
C MET A 82 -6.29 -5.81 -12.81
N ALA A 83 -6.84 -6.44 -11.76
CA ALA A 83 -7.77 -7.57 -11.87
C ALA A 83 -9.20 -7.18 -12.33
N GLY A 84 -9.42 -5.89 -12.65
CA GLY A 84 -10.68 -5.35 -13.16
C GLY A 84 -11.68 -4.95 -12.09
N GLY A 85 -11.25 -4.69 -10.86
CA GLY A 85 -12.09 -4.17 -9.78
C GLY A 85 -12.32 -2.65 -9.91
N ARG A 86 -13.47 -2.16 -9.44
CA ARG A 86 -13.71 -0.73 -9.21
C ARG A 86 -13.37 -0.40 -7.76
N VAL A 87 -12.13 -0.01 -7.55
CA VAL A 87 -11.55 0.18 -6.22
C VAL A 87 -11.90 1.55 -5.66
N VAL A 88 -12.16 1.61 -4.36
CA VAL A 88 -12.36 2.83 -3.55
C VAL A 88 -11.48 2.70 -2.30
#